data_AF-A0A643KD41-F1
#
_entry.id   AF-A0A643KD41-F1
#
_cell.length_a   1.000
_cell.length_b   1.000
_cell.length_c   1.000
_cell.angle_alpha   90.00
_cell.angle_beta   90.00
_cell.angle_gamma   90.00
#
_symmetry.space_group_name_H-M   'P 1'
#
loop_
_entity.id
_entity.type
_entity.pdbx_description
1 polymer ?
#
loop_
_entity_poly.entity_id
_entity_poly.type
_entity_poly.pdbx_seq_one_letter_code
_entity_poly.pdbx_strand_id
1 'polypeptide(L)'
;MSSLDILRERGVGGFAHEHPLQFGLALGVILGGFALLNGGSFLTAFIWFFGIGSLIAVVYSYTMDFLSAARGRPNSQPLEDDTDPERALYELRERYARGQLTDEAFEDQVERLLETETLDSARGYASRRETERERAEA
;
A
#
# COMPACT_ATOMS: atom_id res chain seq x y z
N MET A 1 -7.71 -1.07 -43.65
CA MET A 1 -8.05 -1.39 -42.24
C MET A 1 -8.05 -0.10 -41.47
N SER A 2 -9.14 0.25 -40.79
CA SER A 2 -9.30 1.55 -40.14
C SER A 2 -8.58 1.56 -38.79
N SER A 3 -7.96 2.69 -38.41
CA SER A 3 -7.23 2.86 -37.13
C SER A 3 -8.07 2.49 -35.90
N LEU A 4 -9.41 2.59 -35.99
CA LEU A 4 -10.35 2.20 -34.94
C LEU A 4 -10.52 0.69 -34.79
N ASP A 5 -10.38 -0.09 -35.87
CA ASP A 5 -10.47 -1.56 -35.82
C ASP A 5 -9.25 -2.16 -35.11
N ILE A 6 -8.06 -1.59 -35.37
CA ILE A 6 -6.79 -2.04 -34.77
C ILE A 6 -6.80 -1.79 -33.25
N LEU A 7 -7.32 -0.64 -32.81
CA LEU A 7 -7.46 -0.31 -31.38
C LEU A 7 -8.39 -1.29 -30.65
N ARG A 8 -9.42 -1.78 -31.35
CA ARG A 8 -10.44 -2.70 -30.83
C ARG A 8 -9.94 -4.15 -30.75
N GLU A 9 -9.15 -4.61 -31.71
CA GLU A 9 -8.67 -6.01 -31.76
C GLU A 9 -7.36 -6.27 -31.01
N ARG A 10 -6.37 -5.37 -31.09
CA ARG A 10 -5.04 -5.59 -30.50
C ARG A 10 -4.76 -4.72 -29.27
N GLY A 11 -5.72 -3.90 -28.87
CA GLY A 11 -5.59 -2.96 -27.77
C GLY A 11 -4.59 -1.82 -28.05
N VAL A 12 -4.44 -0.94 -27.07
CA VAL A 12 -3.64 0.29 -27.18
C VAL A 12 -2.17 0.01 -27.54
N GLY A 13 -1.62 -1.12 -27.08
CA GLY A 13 -0.24 -1.52 -27.35
C GLY A 13 0.02 -1.89 -28.82
N GLY A 14 -0.92 -2.57 -29.48
CA GLY A 14 -0.80 -2.91 -30.90
C GLY A 14 -0.87 -1.68 -31.81
N PHE A 15 -1.74 -0.73 -31.48
CA PHE A 15 -1.88 0.51 -32.22
C PHE A 15 -0.64 1.43 -32.11
N ALA A 16 -0.03 1.50 -30.92
CA ALA A 16 1.18 2.29 -30.71
C ALA A 16 2.37 1.82 -31.56
N HIS A 17 2.45 0.52 -31.86
CA HIS A 17 3.53 -0.07 -32.67
C HIS A 17 3.33 0.17 -34.18
N GLU A 18 2.09 0.09 -34.67
CA GLU A 18 1.77 0.25 -36.10
C GLU A 18 1.66 1.73 -36.53
N HIS A 19 1.21 2.61 -35.63
CA HIS A 19 0.99 4.02 -35.94
C HIS A 19 1.65 4.96 -34.91
N PRO A 20 2.99 4.92 -34.77
CA PRO A 20 3.71 5.67 -33.74
C PRO A 20 3.51 7.19 -33.88
N LEU A 21 3.41 7.72 -35.11
CA LEU A 21 3.19 9.14 -35.36
C LEU A 21 1.78 9.61 -34.96
N GLN A 22 0.75 8.82 -35.25
CA GLN A 22 -0.63 9.15 -34.87
C GLN A 22 -0.82 9.06 -33.35
N PHE A 23 -0.20 8.06 -32.72
CA PHE A 23 -0.17 7.93 -31.28
C PHE A 23 0.53 9.11 -30.61
N GLY A 24 1.71 9.51 -31.10
CA GLY A 24 2.43 10.68 -30.60
C GLY A 24 1.66 11.99 -30.76
N LEU A 25 0.97 12.18 -31.89
CA LEU A 25 0.12 13.36 -32.12
C LEU A 25 -1.08 13.38 -31.17
N ALA A 26 -1.80 12.26 -31.01
CA ALA A 26 -2.92 12.15 -30.08
C ALA A 26 -2.47 12.42 -28.62
N LEU A 27 -1.35 11.84 -28.21
CA LEU A 27 -0.77 12.07 -26.89
C LEU A 27 -0.37 13.53 -26.70
N GLY A 28 0.26 14.14 -27.71
CA GLY A 28 0.64 15.55 -27.71
C GLY A 28 -0.54 16.51 -27.63
N VAL A 29 -1.66 16.20 -28.31
CA VAL A 29 -2.91 17.00 -28.22
C VAL A 29 -3.54 16.89 -26.85
N ILE A 30 -3.57 15.69 -26.25
CA ILE A 30 -4.10 15.48 -24.90
C ILE A 30 -3.25 16.23 -23.86
N LEU A 31 -1.92 16.06 -23.90
CA LEU A 31 -0.99 16.74 -23.00
C LEU A 31 -0.97 18.26 -23.21
N GLY A 32 -0.92 18.70 -24.47
CA GLY A 32 -0.91 20.12 -24.82
C GLY A 32 -2.22 20.83 -24.49
N GLY A 33 -3.36 20.17 -24.73
CA GLY A 33 -4.68 20.65 -24.30
C GLY A 33 -4.78 20.75 -22.78
N PHE A 34 -4.31 19.74 -22.06
CA PHE A 34 -4.25 19.76 -20.60
C PHE A 34 -3.33 20.87 -20.08
N ALA A 35 -2.17 21.09 -20.72
CA ALA A 35 -1.27 22.17 -20.37
C ALA A 35 -1.88 23.55 -20.63
N LEU A 36 -2.53 23.76 -21.77
CA LEU A 36 -3.23 25.02 -22.11
C LEU A 36 -4.35 25.34 -21.13
N LEU A 37 -5.15 24.33 -20.73
CA LEU A 37 -6.21 24.47 -19.72
C LEU A 37 -5.64 24.81 -18.33
N ASN A 38 -4.41 24.40 -18.03
CA ASN A 38 -3.70 24.68 -16.78
C ASN A 38 -2.78 25.92 -16.86
N GLY A 39 -3.00 26.82 -17.84
CA GLY A 39 -2.26 28.08 -17.97
C GLY A 39 -0.92 27.97 -18.69
N GLY A 40 -0.70 26.92 -19.48
CA GLY A 40 0.49 26.71 -20.32
C GLY A 40 1.75 26.26 -19.57
N SER A 41 1.69 26.12 -18.25
CA SER A 41 2.81 25.70 -17.41
C SER A 41 2.78 24.19 -17.16
N PHE A 42 3.85 23.49 -17.56
CA PHE A 42 4.02 22.06 -17.31
C PHE A 42 4.07 21.75 -15.80
N LEU A 43 4.66 22.65 -14.99
CA LEU A 43 4.71 22.53 -13.53
C LEU A 43 3.32 22.62 -12.90
N THR A 44 2.47 23.51 -13.41
CA THR A 44 1.09 23.66 -12.92
C THR A 44 0.27 22.41 -13.20
N ALA A 45 0.35 21.88 -14.42
CA ALA A 45 -0.29 20.61 -14.79
C ALA A 45 0.20 19.45 -13.92
N PHE A 46 1.51 19.38 -13.64
CA PHE A 46 2.10 18.35 -12.78
C PHE A 46 1.57 18.42 -11.34
N ILE A 47 1.50 19.63 -10.77
CA ILE A 47 0.96 19.86 -9.43
C ILE A 47 -0.52 19.51 -9.36
N TRP A 48 -1.32 19.88 -10.35
CA TRP A 48 -2.74 19.52 -10.39
C TRP A 48 -2.97 18.02 -10.57
N PHE A 49 -2.16 17.34 -11.39
CA PHE A 49 -2.25 15.89 -11.57
C PHE A 49 -1.96 15.13 -10.27
N PHE A 50 -0.87 15.48 -9.58
CA PHE A 50 -0.54 14.88 -8.29
C PHE A 50 -1.49 15.32 -7.17
N GLY A 51 -1.96 16.57 -7.19
CA GLY A 51 -2.91 17.09 -6.21
C GLY A 51 -4.28 16.41 -6.32
N ILE A 52 -4.85 16.37 -7.52
CA ILE A 52 -6.12 15.67 -7.79
C ILE A 52 -5.94 14.17 -7.63
N GLY A 53 -4.85 13.59 -8.14
CA GLY A 53 -4.56 12.17 -7.98
C GLY A 53 -4.44 11.76 -6.51
N SER A 54 -3.74 12.55 -5.70
CA SER A 54 -3.65 12.37 -4.25
C SER A 54 -5.01 12.52 -3.57
N LEU A 55 -5.79 13.55 -3.92
CA LEU A 55 -7.13 13.74 -3.37
C LEU A 55 -8.07 12.57 -3.71
N ILE A 56 -8.04 12.10 -4.97
CA ILE A 56 -8.81 10.93 -5.41
C ILE A 56 -8.33 9.68 -4.68
N ALA A 57 -7.02 9.49 -4.49
CA ALA A 57 -6.48 8.37 -3.74
C ALA A 57 -6.93 8.38 -2.28
N VAL A 58 -6.97 9.55 -1.63
CA VAL A 58 -7.50 9.70 -0.26
C VAL A 58 -8.99 9.38 -0.22
N VAL A 59 -9.80 9.95 -1.12
CA VAL A 59 -11.24 9.66 -1.19
C VAL A 59 -11.49 8.18 -1.48
N TYR A 60 -10.70 7.58 -2.37
CA TYR A 60 -10.75 6.16 -2.68
C TYR A 60 -10.36 5.31 -1.48
N SER A 61 -9.34 5.70 -0.71
CA SER A 61 -8.98 5.04 0.56
C SER A 61 -10.17 5.05 1.51
N TYR A 62 -10.77 6.19 1.81
CA TYR A 62 -11.94 6.23 2.72
C TYR A 62 -13.11 5.38 2.23
N THR A 63 -13.36 5.41 0.93
CA THR A 63 -14.46 4.64 0.33
C THR A 63 -14.16 3.15 0.34
N MET A 64 -12.92 2.76 -0.01
CA MET A 64 -12.50 1.36 0.02
C MET A 64 -12.33 0.84 1.42
N ASP A 65 -11.82 1.62 2.37
CA ASP A 65 -11.72 1.29 3.79
C ASP A 65 -13.11 0.97 4.36
N PHE A 66 -14.14 1.74 3.98
CA PHE A 66 -15.53 1.45 4.34
C PHE A 66 -16.04 0.16 3.69
N LEU A 67 -15.74 -0.06 2.40
CA LEU A 67 -16.12 -1.28 1.67
C LEU A 67 -15.34 -2.52 2.15
N SER A 68 -14.08 -2.40 2.58
CA SER A 68 -13.21 -3.47 3.09
C SER A 68 -13.39 -3.72 4.58
N ALA A 69 -13.85 -2.72 5.35
CA ALA A 69 -14.41 -2.93 6.67
C ALA A 69 -15.73 -3.72 6.58
N ALA A 70 -16.54 -3.48 5.53
CA ALA A 70 -17.74 -4.27 5.23
C ALA A 70 -17.45 -5.62 4.55
N ARG A 71 -16.26 -5.80 3.97
CA ARG A 71 -15.82 -6.98 3.21
C ARG A 71 -14.40 -7.33 3.64
N GLY A 72 -14.28 -8.01 4.77
CA GLY A 72 -13.01 -8.27 5.47
C GLY A 72 -11.78 -8.43 4.56
N ARG A 73 -10.78 -7.57 4.84
CA ARG A 73 -9.36 -7.61 4.46
C ARG A 73 -8.98 -8.28 3.13
N PRO A 74 -8.56 -7.49 2.12
CA PRO A 74 -7.46 -7.86 1.24
C PRO A 74 -6.20 -7.07 1.60
N ASN A 75 -5.18 -7.84 1.95
CA ASN A 75 -3.79 -7.49 2.19
C ASN A 75 -3.25 -6.42 1.21
N SER A 76 -3.16 -5.17 1.66
CA SER A 76 -2.35 -4.11 1.02
C SER A 76 -1.52 -3.46 2.12
N GLN A 77 -0.33 -4.02 2.39
CA GLN A 77 0.61 -3.48 3.36
C GLN A 77 1.52 -2.46 2.68
N PRO A 78 1.51 -1.18 3.08
CA PRO A 78 2.76 -0.43 3.17
C PRO A 78 3.62 -1.14 4.23
N LEU A 79 4.90 -1.36 3.92
CA LEU A 79 5.88 -1.82 4.90
C LEU A 79 5.97 -0.80 6.04
N GLU A 80 5.21 -0.99 7.10
CA GLU A 80 5.44 -0.38 8.40
C GLU A 80 4.97 -1.35 9.49
N ASP A 81 5.98 -1.90 10.16
CA ASP A 81 6.01 -2.43 11.51
C ASP A 81 5.39 -3.81 11.81
N ASP A 82 6.29 -4.79 11.73
CA ASP A 82 6.26 -6.09 12.39
C ASP A 82 6.49 -5.95 13.90
N THR A 83 5.54 -5.34 14.62
CA THR A 83 5.62 -5.23 16.09
C THR A 83 4.28 -5.51 16.79
N ASP A 84 3.43 -6.34 16.18
CA ASP A 84 2.23 -6.85 16.85
C ASP A 84 2.37 -8.37 17.05
N PRO A 85 2.90 -8.82 18.21
CA PRO A 85 3.14 -10.24 18.48
C PRO A 85 1.83 -11.06 18.38
N GLU A 86 0.68 -10.47 18.71
CA GLU A 86 -0.64 -11.07 18.56
C GLU A 86 -0.99 -11.38 17.10
N ARG A 87 -0.61 -10.49 16.17
CA ARG A 87 -0.85 -10.67 14.73
C ARG A 87 0.07 -11.74 14.15
N ALA A 88 1.32 -11.79 14.59
CA ALA A 88 2.28 -12.82 14.20
C ALA A 88 1.82 -14.22 14.66
N LEU A 89 1.32 -14.34 15.90
CA LEU A 89 0.75 -15.58 16.44
C LEU A 89 -0.50 -16.03 15.67
N TYR A 90 -1.38 -15.10 15.32
CA TYR A 90 -2.59 -15.41 14.55
C TYR A 90 -2.25 -16.00 13.17
N GLU A 91 -1.27 -15.43 12.46
CA GLU A 91 -0.86 -15.93 11.14
C GLU A 91 -0.17 -17.30 11.22
N LEU A 92 0.57 -17.56 12.30
CA LEU A 92 1.23 -18.84 12.55
C LEU A 92 0.20 -19.95 12.79
N ARG A 93 -0.80 -19.68 13.64
CA ARG A 93 -1.92 -20.60 13.92
C ARG A 93 -2.70 -20.96 12.67
N GLU A 94 -2.95 -19.97 11.82
CA GLU A 94 -3.67 -20.16 10.57
C GLU A 94 -2.89 -21.05 9.58
N ARG A 95 -1.55 -20.91 9.53
CA ARG A 95 -0.69 -21.78 8.69
C ARG A 95 -0.62 -23.22 9.19
N TYR A 96 -0.57 -23.41 10.51
CA TYR A 96 -0.67 -24.72 11.14
C TYR A 96 -2.01 -25.40 10.83
N ALA A 97 -3.13 -24.66 10.95
CA ALA A 97 -4.46 -25.18 10.61
C ALA A 97 -4.59 -25.60 9.13
N ARG A 98 -3.85 -24.95 8.24
CA ARG A 98 -3.75 -25.33 6.81
C ARG A 98 -2.75 -26.46 6.52
N GLY A 99 -2.07 -26.99 7.54
CA GLY A 99 -1.05 -28.05 7.40
C GLY A 99 0.22 -27.60 6.69
N GLN A 100 0.47 -26.29 6.59
CA GLN A 100 1.65 -25.71 5.93
C GLN A 100 2.86 -25.57 6.87
N LEU A 101 2.66 -25.89 8.15
CA LEU A 101 3.68 -25.85 9.19
C LEU A 101 3.62 -27.16 9.99
N THR A 102 4.77 -27.76 10.24
CA THR A 102 4.87 -28.96 11.08
C THR A 102 4.79 -28.57 12.56
N ASP A 103 4.30 -29.48 13.40
CA ASP A 103 4.16 -29.27 14.84
C ASP A 103 5.48 -28.80 15.48
N GLU A 104 6.62 -29.41 15.12
CA GLU A 104 7.96 -29.02 15.63
C GLU A 104 8.35 -27.59 15.24
N ALA A 105 8.02 -27.17 14.01
CA ALA A 105 8.34 -25.82 13.54
C ALA A 105 7.39 -24.76 14.15
N PHE A 106 6.16 -25.17 14.49
CA PHE A 106 5.22 -24.34 15.22
C PHE A 106 5.71 -24.10 16.65
N GLU A 107 6.14 -25.14 17.36
CA GLU A 107 6.63 -25.02 18.74
C GLU A 107 7.85 -24.10 18.85
N ASP A 108 8.88 -24.27 18.00
CA ASP A 108 10.09 -23.42 18.02
C ASP A 108 9.78 -21.94 17.72
N GLN A 109 8.83 -21.70 16.81
CA GLN A 109 8.47 -20.34 16.42
C GLN A 109 7.56 -19.66 17.43
N VAL A 110 6.67 -20.41 18.11
CA VAL A 110 5.85 -19.91 19.23
C VAL A 110 6.73 -19.57 20.43
N GLU A 111 7.68 -20.42 20.80
CA GLU A 111 8.59 -20.17 21.94
C GLU A 111 9.37 -18.86 21.73
N ARG A 112 9.91 -18.67 20.53
CA ARG A 112 10.62 -17.45 20.15
C ARG A 112 9.75 -16.20 20.21
N LEU A 113 8.50 -16.30 19.76
CA LEU A 113 7.55 -15.19 19.80
C LEU A 113 7.19 -14.80 21.25
N LEU A 114 6.96 -15.76 22.14
CA LEU A 114 6.69 -15.50 23.55
C LEU A 114 7.91 -14.94 24.30
N GLU A 115 9.13 -15.37 23.96
CA GLU A 115 10.35 -14.81 24.52
C GLU A 115 10.48 -13.32 24.19
N THR A 116 10.14 -12.92 22.95
CA THR A 116 10.22 -11.52 22.53
C THR A 116 9.18 -10.61 23.20
N GLU A 117 7.94 -11.08 23.40
CA GLU A 117 6.90 -10.35 24.16
C GLU A 117 7.31 -10.14 25.62
N THR A 118 7.93 -11.15 26.23
CA THR A 118 8.39 -11.11 27.62
C THR A 118 9.53 -10.10 27.79
N LEU A 119 10.49 -10.07 26.86
CA LEU A 119 11.59 -9.11 26.87
C LEU A 119 11.13 -7.66 26.66
N ASP A 120 10.14 -7.45 25.80
CA ASP A 120 9.58 -6.12 25.55
C ASP A 120 8.75 -5.62 26.75
N SER A 121 7.96 -6.51 27.34
CA SER A 121 7.25 -6.25 28.59
C SER A 121 8.21 -5.87 29.72
N ALA A 122 9.32 -6.60 29.89
CA ALA A 122 10.34 -6.31 30.91
C ALA A 122 11.00 -4.92 30.71
N ARG A 123 11.26 -4.52 29.47
CA ARG A 123 11.77 -3.17 29.15
C ARG A 123 10.75 -2.09 29.48
N GLY A 124 9.46 -2.32 29.20
CA GLY A 124 8.38 -1.40 29.55
C GLY A 124 8.28 -1.15 31.06
N TYR A 125 8.45 -2.20 31.88
CA TYR A 125 8.46 -2.06 33.34
C TYR A 125 9.69 -1.30 33.86
N ALA A 126 10.87 -1.52 33.26
CA ALA A 126 12.09 -0.82 33.65
C ALA A 126 12.00 0.69 33.35
N SER A 127 11.53 1.05 32.15
CA SER A 127 11.36 2.45 31.72
C SER A 127 10.34 3.20 32.58
N ARG A 128 9.19 2.57 32.90
CA ARG A 128 8.18 3.17 33.78
C ARG A 128 8.74 3.50 35.16
N ARG A 129 9.57 2.61 35.72
CA ARG A 129 10.18 2.81 37.04
C ARG A 129 11.17 3.98 37.08
N GLU A 130 11.87 4.21 35.97
CA GLU A 130 12.81 5.33 35.83
C GLU A 130 12.05 6.67 35.78
N THR A 131 10.98 6.75 34.98
CA THR A 131 10.14 7.94 34.91
C THR A 131 9.44 8.27 36.24
N GLU A 132 9.03 7.25 37.00
CA GLU A 132 8.43 7.44 38.33
C GLU A 132 9.45 7.94 39.37
N ARG A 133 10.71 7.52 39.27
CA ARG A 133 11.80 8.04 40.11
C ARG A 133 12.11 9.50 39.79
N GLU A 134 12.21 9.83 38.51
CA GLU A 134 12.50 11.21 38.06
C GLU A 134 11.38 12.18 38.48
N ARG A 135 10.11 11.73 38.46
CA ARG A 135 8.97 12.53 38.96
C ARG A 135 8.90 12.67 40.48
N ALA A 136 9.54 11.77 41.23
CA ALA A 136 9.57 11.86 42.69
C ALA A 136 10.70 12.76 43.21
N GLU A 137 11.65 13.12 42.34
CA GLU A 137 12.81 13.98 42.66
C GLU A 137 12.63 15.45 42.19
N ALA A 138 11.51 15.78 41.56
CA ALA A 138 11.11 17.13 41.14
C ALA A 138 10.04 17.74 42.07
#